data_AF-A0A8C7UZ03-F1
#
_entry.id   AF-A0A8C7UZ03-F1
#
_cell.length_a   1.000
_cell.length_b   1.000
_cell.length_c   1.000
_cell.angle_alpha   90.00
_cell.angle_beta   90.00
_cell.angle_gamma   90.00
#
_symmetry.space_group_name_H-M   'P 1'
#
loop_
_entity.id
_entity.type
_entity.pdbx_description
1 polymer ?
#
loop_
_entity_poly.entity_id
_entity_poly.type
_entity_poly.pdbx_seq_one_letter_code
_entity_poly.pdbx_strand_id
1 'polypeptide(L)'
;MSKSLTKKNHWTNKVHEAVVTRSIEGEFGFELKGGAEIGQFPYFGEVKQGKETVQSGKLAQDELLLEVNETPVAGLTTRDVLAVIKHGKDPIRFKCVKQGGMVDKDLRHYLNLRFSKGSVDHDHQQIIRDNLYLRTVPYAQTCS
;
A
#
# COMPACT_ATOMS: atom_id res chain seq x y z
N MET A 1 -6.30 19.81 -32.53
CA MET A 1 -5.86 18.41 -32.45
C MET A 1 -5.45 18.10 -31.01
N SER A 2 -6.33 17.53 -30.18
CA SER A 2 -5.98 17.08 -28.83
C SER A 2 -6.76 15.81 -28.52
N LYS A 3 -6.20 14.65 -28.88
CA LYS A 3 -6.80 13.35 -28.56
C LYS A 3 -6.64 13.11 -27.05
N SER A 4 -7.68 13.43 -26.29
CA SER A 4 -7.86 13.01 -24.90
C SER A 4 -7.94 11.48 -24.82
N LEU A 5 -6.80 10.80 -24.67
CA LEU A 5 -6.75 9.33 -24.65
C LEU A 5 -5.94 8.71 -23.51
N THR A 6 -5.37 9.47 -22.57
CA THR A 6 -4.41 8.90 -21.60
C THR A 6 -4.93 8.70 -20.18
N LYS A 7 -6.09 9.25 -19.80
CA LYS A 7 -6.56 9.18 -18.39
C LYS A 7 -7.14 7.82 -17.98
N LYS A 8 -7.49 6.93 -18.92
CA LYS A 8 -8.19 5.66 -18.61
C LYS A 8 -7.31 4.53 -18.08
N ASN A 9 -5.98 4.62 -18.22
CA ASN A 9 -5.10 3.48 -17.90
C ASN A 9 -4.14 3.73 -16.72
N HIS A 10 -4.29 4.86 -16.03
CA HIS A 10 -3.50 5.16 -14.83
C HIS A 10 -3.82 4.18 -13.71
N TRP A 11 -2.80 3.77 -12.93
CA TRP A 11 -2.95 2.77 -11.87
C TRP A 11 -3.94 3.21 -10.79
N THR A 12 -4.06 4.52 -10.55
CA THR A 12 -5.02 5.08 -9.58
C THR A 12 -6.48 4.75 -9.92
N ASN A 13 -6.82 4.56 -11.20
CA ASN A 13 -8.17 4.15 -11.59
C ASN A 13 -8.42 2.65 -11.38
N LYS A 14 -7.37 1.88 -11.09
CA LYS A 14 -7.42 0.44 -10.84
C LYS A 14 -7.34 0.13 -9.34
N VAL A 15 -7.18 1.16 -8.52
CA VAL A 15 -7.23 1.02 -7.06
C VAL A 15 -8.65 0.62 -6.67
N HIS A 16 -8.75 -0.40 -5.83
CA HIS A 16 -10.02 -0.82 -5.26
C HIS A 16 -9.89 -0.93 -3.73
N GLU A 17 -11.04 -0.92 -3.07
CA GLU A 17 -11.14 -1.09 -1.63
C GLU A 17 -11.61 -2.51 -1.30
N ALA A 18 -10.95 -3.13 -0.33
CA ALA A 18 -11.40 -4.37 0.31
C ALA A 18 -11.60 -4.12 1.80
N VAL A 19 -12.73 -4.57 2.34
CA VAL A 19 -13.12 -4.39 3.74
C VAL A 19 -13.13 -5.76 4.40
N VAL A 20 -12.26 -5.94 5.39
CA VAL A 20 -12.00 -7.22 6.03
C VAL A 20 -12.10 -7.07 7.55
N THR A 21 -12.80 -7.99 8.19
CA THR A 21 -12.82 -8.13 9.65
C THR A 21 -11.90 -9.25 10.09
N ARG A 22 -11.33 -9.08 11.29
CA ARG A 22 -10.59 -10.15 11.97
C ARG A 22 -11.49 -11.37 12.18
N SER A 23 -10.93 -12.55 11.98
CA SER A 23 -11.55 -13.80 12.42
C SER A 23 -11.62 -13.85 13.95
N ILE A 24 -12.33 -14.85 14.47
CA ILE A 24 -12.35 -15.14 15.91
C ILE A 24 -10.95 -15.42 16.50
N GLU A 25 -10.00 -15.86 15.66
CA GLU A 25 -8.60 -16.10 16.01
C GLU A 25 -7.73 -14.84 15.87
N GLY A 26 -8.31 -13.72 15.41
CA GLY A 26 -7.60 -12.47 15.18
C GLY A 26 -6.86 -12.41 13.84
N GLU A 27 -7.09 -13.37 12.94
CA GLU A 27 -6.42 -13.47 11.65
C GLU A 27 -7.27 -12.88 10.50
N PHE A 28 -6.62 -12.49 9.40
CA PHE A 28 -7.28 -11.92 8.22
C PHE A 28 -7.31 -12.88 7.02
N GLY A 29 -6.65 -14.03 7.10
CA GLY A 29 -6.59 -15.01 6.01
C GLY A 29 -5.72 -14.56 4.83
N PHE A 30 -4.67 -13.77 5.07
CA PHE A 30 -3.66 -13.46 4.05
C PHE A 30 -2.26 -13.40 4.64
N GLU A 31 -1.26 -13.63 3.79
CA GLU A 31 0.15 -13.40 4.09
C GLU A 31 0.56 -12.01 3.57
N LEU A 32 1.28 -11.23 4.38
CA LEU A 32 1.88 -9.97 3.92
C LEU A 32 3.33 -10.22 3.48
N LYS A 33 3.69 -9.74 2.29
CA LYS A 33 5.04 -9.79 1.74
C LYS A 33 5.53 -8.41 1.32
N GLY A 34 6.80 -8.31 0.96
CA GLY A 34 7.41 -7.08 0.46
C GLY A 34 8.04 -6.27 1.59
N GLY A 35 7.90 -4.96 1.52
CA GLY A 35 8.40 -4.03 2.54
C GLY A 35 9.62 -3.23 2.10
N ALA A 36 9.70 -2.01 2.63
CA ALA A 36 10.76 -1.06 2.32
C ALA A 36 12.17 -1.58 2.64
N GLU A 37 12.31 -2.44 3.65
CA GLU A 37 13.57 -3.05 4.08
C GLU A 37 14.24 -3.89 2.97
N ILE A 38 13.44 -4.43 2.05
CA ILE A 38 13.93 -5.15 0.85
C ILE A 38 13.73 -4.35 -0.44
N GLY A 39 13.27 -3.09 -0.34
CA GLY A 39 13.01 -2.23 -1.49
C GLY A 39 11.80 -2.63 -2.31
N GLN A 40 10.78 -3.21 -1.67
CA GLN A 40 9.53 -3.59 -2.33
C GLN A 40 8.32 -2.87 -1.72
N PHE A 41 7.28 -2.67 -2.53
CA PHE A 41 5.97 -2.33 -2.00
C PHE A 41 5.46 -3.47 -1.11
N PRO A 42 4.71 -3.19 -0.03
CA PRO A 42 3.96 -4.24 0.65
C PRO A 42 2.90 -4.80 -0.31
N TYR A 43 2.75 -6.11 -0.34
CA TYR A 43 1.79 -6.80 -1.20
C TYR A 43 1.22 -8.05 -0.55
N PHE A 44 0.06 -8.50 -1.02
CA PHE A 44 -0.57 -9.72 -0.54
C PHE A 44 0.09 -10.96 -1.14
N GLY A 45 0.61 -11.83 -0.28
CA GLY A 45 1.10 -13.16 -0.63
C GLY A 45 -0.07 -14.14 -0.81
N GLU A 46 0.01 -15.30 -0.18
CA GLU A 46 -1.09 -16.25 -0.22
C GLU A 46 -2.34 -15.66 0.45
N VAL A 47 -3.49 -15.74 -0.23
CA VAL A 47 -4.77 -15.22 0.26
C VAL A 47 -5.74 -16.39 0.44
N LYS A 48 -5.91 -16.83 1.70
CA LYS A 48 -6.87 -17.85 2.13
C LYS A 48 -8.11 -17.18 2.73
N GLN A 49 -8.83 -16.43 1.90
CA GLN A 49 -10.07 -15.80 2.33
C GLN A 49 -11.13 -16.84 2.70
N GLY A 50 -11.48 -16.91 3.98
CA GLY A 50 -12.74 -17.50 4.42
C GLY A 50 -13.90 -16.56 4.10
N LYS A 51 -15.08 -17.10 3.78
CA LYS A 51 -16.28 -16.29 3.49
C LYS A 51 -16.68 -15.34 4.63
N GLU A 52 -16.19 -15.58 5.84
CA GLU A 52 -16.55 -14.83 7.06
C GLU A 52 -15.66 -13.61 7.34
N THR A 53 -14.46 -13.52 6.72
CA THR A 53 -13.54 -12.41 7.01
C THR A 53 -13.73 -11.22 6.06
N VAL A 54 -14.25 -11.42 4.86
CA VAL A 54 -14.44 -10.35 3.86
C VAL A 54 -15.87 -9.82 3.94
N GLN A 55 -16.01 -8.55 4.33
CA GLN A 55 -17.31 -7.87 4.34
C GLN A 55 -17.65 -7.27 2.97
N SER A 56 -16.64 -6.77 2.24
CA SER A 56 -16.82 -6.18 0.92
C SER A 56 -15.51 -6.19 0.11
N GLY A 57 -15.62 -6.17 -1.21
CA GLY A 57 -14.48 -6.23 -2.11
C GLY A 57 -13.82 -7.61 -2.15
N LYS A 58 -12.58 -7.65 -2.65
CA LYS A 58 -11.79 -8.88 -2.74
C LYS A 58 -10.31 -8.53 -2.66
N LEU A 59 -9.55 -9.19 -1.81
CA LEU A 59 -8.09 -9.21 -1.93
C LEU A 59 -7.67 -10.32 -2.90
N ALA A 60 -6.75 -10.04 -3.78
CA ALA A 60 -6.09 -11.04 -4.60
C ALA A 60 -4.60 -11.12 -4.25
N GLN A 61 -4.05 -12.32 -4.44
CA GLN A 61 -2.61 -12.53 -4.38
C GLN A 61 -1.89 -11.62 -5.38
N ASP A 62 -0.71 -11.15 -5.00
CA ASP A 62 0.18 -10.26 -5.74
C ASP A 62 -0.36 -8.84 -5.99
N GLU A 63 -1.44 -8.44 -5.30
CA GLU A 63 -1.86 -7.04 -5.26
C GLU A 63 -1.02 -6.24 -4.27
N LEU A 64 -0.67 -5.02 -4.68
CA LEU A 64 0.07 -4.07 -3.86
C LEU A 64 -0.89 -3.43 -2.86
N LEU A 65 -0.42 -3.31 -1.62
CA LEU A 65 -1.14 -2.66 -0.54
C LEU A 65 -0.68 -1.19 -0.45
N LEU A 66 -1.62 -0.27 -0.64
CA LEU A 66 -1.33 1.17 -0.67
C LEU A 66 -1.69 1.85 0.64
N GLU A 67 -2.86 1.54 1.20
CA GLU A 67 -3.37 2.12 2.44
C GLU A 67 -4.08 1.08 3.32
N VAL A 68 -4.01 1.29 4.63
CA VAL A 68 -4.74 0.55 5.67
C VAL A 68 -5.46 1.57 6.54
N ASN A 69 -6.80 1.55 6.58
CA ASN A 69 -7.61 2.52 7.37
C ASN A 69 -7.16 3.97 7.15
N GLU A 70 -7.03 4.39 5.89
CA GLU A 70 -6.59 5.74 5.49
C GLU A 70 -5.11 6.06 5.82
N THR A 71 -4.36 5.12 6.37
CA THR A 71 -2.92 5.25 6.62
C THR A 71 -2.15 4.72 5.41
N PRO A 72 -1.35 5.55 4.70
CA PRO A 72 -0.53 5.08 3.60
C PRO A 72 0.61 4.21 4.13
N VAL A 73 0.74 3.01 3.55
CA VAL A 73 1.73 2.01 4.00
C VAL A 73 2.85 1.75 3.00
N ALA A 74 2.77 2.35 1.80
CA ALA A 74 3.88 2.32 0.85
C ALA A 74 5.10 3.05 1.44
N GLY A 75 6.28 2.44 1.36
CA GLY A 75 7.50 2.95 2.00
C GLY A 75 7.67 2.55 3.47
N LEU A 76 6.71 1.86 4.08
CA LEU A 76 6.88 1.24 5.39
C LEU A 76 7.51 -0.15 5.29
N THR A 77 8.06 -0.62 6.41
CA THR A 77 8.54 -2.01 6.47
C THR A 77 7.43 -2.99 6.76
N THR A 78 7.64 -4.26 6.45
CA THR A 78 6.67 -5.33 6.71
C THR A 78 6.18 -5.30 8.17
N ARG A 79 7.11 -5.11 9.11
CA ARG A 79 6.80 -5.02 10.54
C ARG A 79 5.84 -3.87 10.87
N ASP A 80 6.07 -2.70 10.28
CA ASP A 80 5.25 -1.52 10.55
C ASP A 80 3.87 -1.66 9.90
N VAL A 81 3.81 -2.17 8.67
CA VAL A 81 2.52 -2.44 8.01
C VAL A 81 1.69 -3.42 8.83
N LEU A 82 2.29 -4.49 9.34
CA LEU A 82 1.61 -5.43 10.25
C LEU A 82 1.16 -4.74 11.54
N ALA A 83 1.95 -3.81 12.10
CA ALA A 83 1.55 -3.04 13.27
C ALA A 83 0.35 -2.13 12.96
N VAL A 84 0.34 -1.43 11.82
CA VAL A 84 -0.80 -0.61 11.36
C VAL A 84 -2.06 -1.47 11.24
N ILE A 85 -1.96 -2.67 10.63
CA ILE A 85 -3.09 -3.60 10.50
C ILE A 85 -3.58 -4.09 11.87
N LYS A 86 -2.64 -4.48 12.75
CA LYS A 86 -2.94 -5.00 14.10
C LYS A 86 -3.57 -3.95 15.02
N HIS A 87 -3.20 -2.69 14.88
CA HIS A 87 -3.76 -1.60 15.68
C HIS A 87 -4.95 -0.89 15.02
N GLY A 88 -5.22 -1.18 13.75
CA GLY A 88 -6.40 -0.70 13.04
C GLY A 88 -7.69 -1.15 13.72
N LYS A 89 -8.70 -0.27 13.73
CA LYS A 89 -10.04 -0.60 14.22
C LYS A 89 -10.81 -1.39 13.16
N ASP A 90 -11.47 -2.46 13.58
CA ASP A 90 -12.35 -3.23 12.70
C ASP A 90 -13.60 -2.41 12.28
N PRO A 91 -14.10 -2.60 11.05
CA PRO A 91 -13.49 -3.42 9.99
C PRO A 91 -12.27 -2.70 9.37
N ILE A 92 -11.25 -3.49 8.98
CA ILE A 92 -10.06 -2.97 8.32
C ILE A 92 -10.35 -2.70 6.84
N ARG A 93 -10.02 -1.50 6.38
CA ARG A 93 -10.16 -1.08 4.98
C ARG A 93 -8.79 -1.06 4.32
N PHE A 94 -8.63 -1.85 3.29
CA PHE A 94 -7.44 -1.90 2.46
C PHE A 94 -7.69 -1.20 1.13
N LYS A 95 -6.80 -0.28 0.75
CA LYS A 95 -6.71 0.16 -0.65
C LYS A 95 -5.60 -0.60 -1.34
N CYS A 96 -5.98 -1.31 -2.41
CA CYS A 96 -5.10 -2.24 -3.09
C CYS A 96 -5.12 -1.97 -4.59
N VAL A 97 -4.04 -2.33 -5.27
CA VAL A 97 -3.98 -2.25 -6.72
C VAL A 97 -3.23 -3.44 -7.28
N LYS A 98 -3.74 -4.01 -8.37
CA LYS A 98 -3.01 -5.02 -9.12
C LYS A 98 -1.74 -4.41 -9.72
N GLN A 99 -0.61 -5.09 -9.52
CA GLN A 99 0.65 -4.73 -10.17
C GLN A 99 0.49 -4.55 -11.68
N GLY A 100 1.17 -3.55 -12.26
CA GLY A 100 1.20 -3.37 -13.71
C GLY A 100 1.81 -2.06 -14.17
N GLY A 101 2.59 -2.15 -15.25
CA GLY A 101 3.11 -1.04 -16.06
C GLY A 101 4.03 -0.09 -15.30
N MET A 102 3.42 0.82 -14.54
CA MET A 102 4.11 1.90 -13.82
C MET A 102 4.28 1.61 -12.33
N VAL A 103 3.37 0.84 -11.72
CA VAL A 103 3.46 0.44 -10.31
C VAL A 103 3.54 -1.07 -10.24
N ASP A 104 4.73 -1.57 -9.92
CA ASP A 104 5.03 -2.97 -9.70
C ASP A 104 5.61 -3.14 -8.28
N LYS A 105 5.97 -4.36 -7.87
CA LYS A 105 6.52 -4.64 -6.54
C LYS A 105 7.82 -3.90 -6.25
N ASP A 106 8.59 -3.51 -7.27
CA ASP A 106 9.86 -2.81 -7.09
C ASP A 106 9.66 -1.34 -6.71
N LEU A 107 9.80 -1.06 -5.41
CA LEU A 107 9.68 0.27 -4.83
C LEU A 107 10.80 1.20 -5.31
N ARG A 108 12.01 0.65 -5.49
CA ARG A 108 13.19 1.43 -5.92
C ARG A 108 13.00 1.91 -7.34
N HIS A 109 12.49 1.03 -8.20
CA HIS A 109 12.15 1.40 -9.57
C HIS A 109 11.14 2.55 -9.59
N TYR A 110 10.02 2.42 -8.87
CA TYR A 110 8.99 3.45 -8.82
C TYR A 110 9.52 4.80 -8.32
N LEU A 111 10.37 4.81 -7.30
CA LEU A 111 10.98 6.02 -6.74
C LEU A 111 12.01 6.69 -7.66
N ASN A 112 12.61 5.94 -8.59
CA ASN A 112 13.57 6.46 -9.58
C ASN A 112 12.89 7.07 -10.81
N LEU A 113 11.59 6.82 -11.02
CA LEU A 113 10.83 7.45 -12.10
C LEU A 113 10.71 8.95 -11.86
N ARG A 114 10.75 9.72 -12.97
CA ARG A 114 10.59 11.17 -12.94
C ARG A 114 9.18 11.56 -13.32
N PHE A 115 8.46 12.12 -12.36
CA PHE A 115 7.11 12.61 -12.55
C PHE A 115 7.06 14.14 -12.48
N SER A 116 6.13 14.73 -13.23
CA SER A 116 5.88 16.17 -13.15
C SER A 116 5.42 16.54 -11.74
N LYS A 117 5.95 17.64 -11.19
CA LYS A 117 5.56 18.15 -9.88
C LYS A 117 4.04 18.38 -9.83
N GLY A 118 3.40 17.92 -8.76
CA GLY A 118 1.93 18.00 -8.56
C GLY A 118 1.13 16.97 -9.37
N SER A 119 1.79 15.98 -9.98
CA SER A 119 1.10 14.77 -10.45
C SER A 119 0.84 13.82 -9.29
N VAL A 120 -0.17 12.96 -9.44
CA VAL A 120 -0.52 11.97 -8.41
C VAL A 120 0.66 11.06 -8.09
N ASP A 121 1.46 10.67 -9.09
CA ASP A 121 2.63 9.84 -8.88
C ASP A 121 3.73 10.56 -8.10
N HIS A 122 3.96 11.84 -8.40
CA HIS A 122 4.90 12.68 -7.66
C HIS A 122 4.50 12.80 -6.18
N ASP A 123 3.22 13.04 -5.92
CA ASP A 123 2.71 13.16 -4.55
C ASP A 123 2.75 11.81 -3.82
N HIS A 124 2.47 10.71 -4.52
CA HIS A 124 2.63 9.37 -3.97
C HIS A 124 4.10 9.03 -3.66
N GLN A 125 5.05 9.39 -4.53
CA GLN A 125 6.46 9.24 -4.23
C GLN A 125 6.89 10.07 -3.00
N GLN A 126 6.28 11.24 -2.77
CA GLN A 126 6.59 12.05 -1.59
C GLN A 126 6.13 11.34 -0.31
N ILE A 127 4.91 10.81 -0.29
CA ILE A 127 4.39 10.01 0.82
C ILE A 127 5.32 8.81 1.12
N ILE A 128 5.76 8.09 0.09
CA ILE A 128 6.69 6.96 0.24
C ILE A 128 8.00 7.43 0.86
N ARG A 129 8.56 8.55 0.37
CA ARG A 129 9.82 9.10 0.90
C ARG A 129 9.66 9.49 2.37
N ASP A 130 8.57 10.15 2.74
CA ASP A 130 8.29 10.56 4.11
C ASP A 130 8.22 9.33 5.05
N ASN A 131 7.53 8.27 4.61
CA ASN A 131 7.46 7.00 5.33
C ASN A 131 8.84 6.33 5.51
N LEU A 132 9.72 6.42 4.51
CA LEU A 132 11.10 5.93 4.60
C LEU A 132 11.94 6.76 5.59
N TYR A 133 11.77 8.09 5.57
CA TYR A 133 12.52 9.03 6.43
C TYR A 133 12.28 8.79 7.92
N LEU A 134 11.05 8.39 8.31
CA LEU A 134 10.71 8.05 9.70
C LEU A 134 11.60 6.94 10.30
N ARG A 135 12.28 6.14 9.47
CA ARG A 135 13.19 5.06 9.91
C ARG A 135 14.66 5.33 9.68
N THR A 136 15.02 6.19 8.74
CA THR A 136 16.43 6.42 8.36
C THR A 136 17.07 7.61 9.05
N VAL A 137 16.27 8.50 9.65
CA VAL A 137 16.79 9.62 10.43
C VAL A 137 16.31 9.41 11.86
N PRO A 138 17.20 9.21 12.85
CA PRO A 138 16.78 9.31 14.24
C PRO A 138 16.19 10.71 14.40
N TYR A 139 14.89 10.78 14.71
CA TYR A 139 14.27 12.03 15.11
C TYR A 139 15.11 12.56 16.27
N ALA A 140 15.97 13.55 16.02
CA ALA A 140 16.57 14.30 17.08
C ALA A 140 15.38 14.95 17.79
N GLN A 141 14.92 14.35 18.89
CA GLN A 141 14.03 15.01 19.83
C GLN A 141 14.78 16.27 20.27
N THR A 142 14.48 17.39 19.63
CA THR A 142 14.79 18.69 20.17
C THR A 142 13.99 18.79 21.47
N CYS A 143 14.72 18.69 22.58
CA CYS A 143 14.27 19.09 23.89
C CYS A 143 13.60 20.47 23.79
N SER A 144 12.39 20.60 24.30
CA SER A 144 11.80 21.86 24.78
C SER A 144 10.72 21.51 25.79
#